data_AF-A0A2I1J2H2-F1
#
_entry.id   AF-A0A2I1J2H2-F1
#
_cell.length_a   1.000
_cell.length_b   1.000
_cell.length_c   1.000
_cell.angle_alpha   90.00
_cell.angle_beta   90.00
_cell.angle_gamma   90.00
#
_symmetry.space_group_name_H-M   'P 1'
#
loop_
_entity.id
_entity.type
_entity.pdbx_description
1 polymer ?
#
loop_
_entity_poly.entity_id
_entity_poly.type
_entity_poly.pdbx_seq_one_letter_code
_entity_poly.pdbx_strand_id
1 'polypeptide(L)'
;MTRTILRKKRPLPAREMAEMFGVNPRTIRSWNAVKREDWIDEQAAMRESIRAYHDDEGHTWPQTAEHFGMSSSAVRQRCYRARKEREAEAAEKSKHLPGEMPLFD
;
A
#
# COMPACT_ATOMS: atom_id res chain seq x y z
N MET A 1 -22.64 -1.90 -22.76
CA MET A 1 -22.58 -1.31 -21.40
C MET A 1 -21.13 -1.28 -20.93
N THR A 2 -20.48 -0.13 -20.99
CA THR A 2 -19.15 0.09 -20.40
C THR A 2 -19.31 0.28 -18.89
N ARG A 3 -19.15 -0.80 -18.12
CA ARG A 3 -19.17 -0.73 -16.65
C ARG A 3 -17.84 -0.19 -16.17
N THR A 4 -17.84 1.00 -15.58
CA THR A 4 -16.70 1.53 -14.83
C THR A 4 -16.45 0.61 -13.65
N ILE A 5 -15.44 -0.25 -13.74
CA ILE A 5 -15.12 -1.22 -12.67
C ILE A 5 -14.48 -0.44 -11.54
N LEU A 6 -15.29 0.01 -10.58
CA LEU A 6 -14.82 0.51 -9.29
C LEU A 6 -14.24 -0.68 -8.52
N ARG A 7 -12.93 -0.88 -8.62
CA ARG A 7 -12.17 -1.89 -7.88
C ARG A 7 -12.06 -1.48 -6.41
N LYS A 8 -13.16 -1.55 -5.66
CA LYS A 8 -13.17 -1.37 -4.21
C LYS A 8 -13.19 -2.73 -3.52
N LYS A 9 -12.63 -2.85 -2.31
CA LYS A 9 -12.82 -4.08 -1.50
C LYS A 9 -14.31 -4.22 -1.18
N ARG A 10 -14.85 -5.42 -1.39
CA ARG A 10 -16.28 -5.70 -1.14
C ARG A 10 -16.59 -5.62 0.36
N PRO A 11 -17.62 -4.87 0.77
CA PRO A 11 -18.07 -4.85 2.16
C PRO A 11 -18.83 -6.14 2.54
N LEU A 12 -19.44 -6.80 1.54
CA LEU A 12 -20.25 -8.01 1.69
C LEU A 12 -19.62 -9.19 0.95
N PRO A 13 -19.92 -10.45 1.33
CA PRO A 13 -19.44 -11.62 0.61
C PRO A 13 -19.93 -11.64 -0.84
N ALA A 14 -19.13 -12.26 -1.72
CA ALA A 14 -19.42 -12.26 -3.16
C ALA A 14 -20.73 -12.97 -3.54
N ARG A 15 -21.26 -13.85 -2.69
CA ARG A 15 -22.54 -14.54 -2.90
C ARG A 15 -23.72 -13.58 -2.71
N GLU A 16 -23.76 -12.89 -1.58
CA GLU A 16 -24.81 -11.89 -1.31
C GLU A 16 -24.80 -10.77 -2.34
N MET A 17 -23.61 -10.26 -2.71
CA MET A 17 -23.49 -9.26 -3.77
C MET A 17 -23.96 -9.81 -5.13
N ALA A 18 -23.65 -11.07 -5.44
CA ALA A 18 -24.10 -11.69 -6.68
C ALA A 18 -25.63 -11.78 -6.76
N GLU A 19 -26.29 -12.12 -5.65
CA GLU A 19 -27.75 -12.14 -5.55
C GLU A 19 -28.34 -10.75 -5.73
N MET A 20 -27.79 -9.73 -5.05
CA MET A 20 -28.22 -8.33 -5.20
C MET A 20 -28.08 -7.80 -6.63
N PHE A 21 -26.99 -8.14 -7.31
CA PHE A 21 -26.68 -7.63 -8.66
C PHE A 21 -27.18 -8.55 -9.78
N GLY A 22 -27.75 -9.71 -9.47
CA GLY A 22 -28.22 -10.69 -10.45
C GLY A 22 -27.09 -11.24 -11.35
N VAL A 23 -25.87 -11.39 -10.82
CA VAL A 23 -24.70 -11.85 -11.59
C VAL A 23 -24.03 -13.06 -10.92
N ASN A 24 -23.19 -13.78 -11.65
CA ASN A 24 -22.40 -14.87 -11.06
C ASN A 24 -21.39 -14.33 -10.01
N PRO A 25 -21.21 -15.00 -8.85
CA PRO A 25 -20.18 -14.63 -7.87
C PRO A 25 -18.76 -14.49 -8.43
N ARG A 26 -18.42 -15.21 -9.50
CA ARG A 26 -17.13 -15.09 -10.20
C ARG A 26 -16.96 -13.71 -10.84
N THR A 27 -18.03 -13.14 -11.38
CA THR A 27 -18.06 -11.78 -11.94
C THR A 27 -17.79 -10.74 -10.84
N ILE A 28 -18.42 -10.89 -9.68
CA ILE A 28 -18.16 -10.04 -8.50
C ILE A 28 -16.69 -10.13 -8.06
N ARG A 29 -16.10 -11.34 -8.03
CA ARG A 29 -14.68 -11.50 -7.69
C ARG A 29 -13.76 -10.81 -8.70
N SER A 30 -14.09 -10.88 -9.99
CA SER A 30 -13.34 -10.20 -11.04
C SER A 30 -13.40 -8.69 -10.89
N TRP A 31 -14.56 -8.12 -10.55
CA TRP A 31 -14.70 -6.68 -10.32
C TRP A 31 -13.91 -6.19 -9.10
N ASN A 32 -13.80 -7.00 -8.06
CA ASN A 32 -13.03 -6.68 -6.85
C ASN A 32 -11.54 -7.02 -6.96
N ALA A 33 -11.09 -7.59 -8.09
CA ALA A 33 -9.69 -7.96 -8.25
C ALA A 33 -8.83 -6.70 -8.40
N VAL A 34 -7.94 -6.46 -7.44
CA VAL A 34 -6.94 -5.40 -7.49
C VAL A 34 -5.81 -5.82 -8.43
N LYS A 35 -5.23 -4.89 -9.22
CA LYS A 35 -4.04 -5.24 -10.01
C LYS A 35 -2.88 -5.52 -9.07
N ARG A 36 -1.92 -6.34 -9.52
CA ARG A 36 -0.74 -6.67 -8.71
C ARG A 36 0.05 -5.41 -8.34
N GLU A 37 0.25 -4.51 -9.30
CA GLU A 37 0.94 -3.23 -9.15
C GLU A 37 0.26 -2.34 -8.11
N ASP A 38 -1.03 -2.03 -8.32
CA ASP A 38 -1.83 -1.24 -7.37
C ASP A 38 -1.74 -1.80 -5.93
N TRP A 39 -1.76 -3.13 -5.77
CA TRP A 39 -1.62 -3.76 -4.44
C TRP A 39 -0.22 -3.59 -3.85
N ILE A 40 0.84 -3.60 -4.65
CA ILE A 40 2.22 -3.32 -4.17
C ILE A 40 2.28 -1.90 -3.63
N ASP A 41 1.74 -0.95 -4.39
CA ASP A 41 1.75 0.47 -4.04
C ASP A 41 0.93 0.73 -2.79
N GLU A 42 -0.27 0.14 -2.69
CA GLU A 42 -1.09 0.18 -1.46
C GLU A 42 -0.33 -0.39 -0.25
N GLN A 43 0.40 -1.50 -0.42
CA GLN A 43 1.19 -2.06 0.67
C GLN A 43 2.40 -1.20 1.03
N ALA A 44 3.07 -0.58 0.06
CA ALA A 44 4.18 0.35 0.31
C ALA A 44 3.69 1.60 1.05
N ALA A 45 2.59 2.21 0.60
CA ALA A 45 1.96 3.35 1.27
C ALA A 45 1.56 3.03 2.71
N MET A 46 0.97 1.85 2.96
CA MET A 46 0.64 1.41 4.32
C MET A 46 1.88 1.17 5.19
N ARG A 47 2.98 0.67 4.63
CA ARG A 47 4.23 0.53 5.39
C ARG A 47 4.81 1.89 5.76
N GLU A 48 4.81 2.83 4.82
CA GLU A 48 5.30 4.19 5.07
C GLU A 48 4.42 4.95 6.05
N SER A 49 3.09 4.79 6.01
CA SER A 49 2.20 5.41 7.01
C SER A 49 2.46 4.90 8.43
N ILE A 50 2.72 3.59 8.56
CA ILE A 50 3.09 2.98 9.85
C ILE A 50 4.41 3.55 10.36
N ARG A 51 5.40 3.69 9.47
CA ARG A 51 6.71 4.25 9.81
C ARG A 51 6.60 5.72 10.18
N ALA A 52 5.88 6.54 9.42
CA ALA A 52 5.68 7.96 9.72
C ALA A 52 5.01 8.16 11.09
N TYR A 53 3.93 7.43 11.36
CA TYR A 53 3.24 7.49 12.65
C TYR A 53 4.16 7.10 13.82
N HIS A 54 4.98 6.05 13.67
CA HIS A 54 5.88 5.65 14.75
C HIS A 54 7.12 6.56 14.87
N ASP A 55 7.85 6.76 13.78
CA ASP A 55 9.18 7.38 13.78
C ASP A 55 9.13 8.91 13.70
N ASP A 56 8.20 9.48 12.92
CA ASP A 56 8.14 10.94 12.74
C ASP A 56 7.26 11.59 13.81
N GLU A 57 6.14 10.97 14.17
CA GLU A 57 5.27 11.48 15.24
C GLU A 57 5.69 11.01 16.64
N GLY A 58 6.58 10.02 16.73
CA GLY A 58 7.16 9.55 18.00
C GLY A 58 6.25 8.65 18.84
N HIS A 59 5.22 8.05 18.26
CA HIS A 59 4.30 7.17 18.99
C HIS A 59 4.96 5.85 19.40
N THR A 60 4.52 5.29 20.53
CA THR A 60 5.02 4.00 20.99
C THR A 60 4.48 2.84 20.14
N TRP A 61 5.17 1.69 20.16
CA TRP A 61 4.71 0.49 19.44
C TRP A 61 3.29 0.02 19.82
N PRO A 62 2.86 0.01 21.09
CA PRO A 62 1.48 -0.33 21.43
C PRO A 62 0.46 0.64 20.83
N GLN A 63 0.71 1.95 20.90
CA GLN A 63 -0.17 2.98 20.31
C GLN A 63 -0.25 2.83 18.79
N THR A 64 0.87 2.55 18.14
CA THR A 64 0.90 2.30 16.69
C THR A 64 0.12 1.02 16.35
N ALA A 65 0.26 -0.04 17.13
CA ALA A 65 -0.49 -1.28 16.95
C ALA A 65 -2.00 -1.07 17.06
N GLU A 66 -2.43 -0.30 18.06
CA GLU A 66 -3.83 0.08 18.25
C GLU A 66 -4.36 0.94 17.10
N HIS A 67 -3.61 1.97 16.69
CA HIS A 67 -3.99 2.88 15.61
C HIS A 67 -4.27 2.14 14.29
N PHE A 68 -3.43 1.16 13.95
CA PHE A 68 -3.56 0.39 12.71
C PHE A 68 -4.38 -0.90 12.85
N GLY A 69 -4.89 -1.23 14.06
CA GLY A 69 -5.63 -2.47 14.32
C GLY A 69 -4.82 -3.74 14.03
N MET A 70 -3.52 -3.72 14.31
CA MET A 70 -2.58 -4.82 14.03
C MET A 70 -1.87 -5.28 15.31
N SER A 71 -1.22 -6.45 15.26
CA SER A 71 -0.31 -6.85 16.35
C SER A 71 0.96 -5.98 16.36
N SER A 72 1.55 -5.80 17.54
CA SER A 72 2.81 -5.05 17.70
C SER A 72 3.96 -5.63 16.85
N SER A 73 4.02 -6.96 16.69
CA SER A 73 5.01 -7.62 15.84
C SER A 73 4.81 -7.30 14.35
N ALA A 74 3.57 -7.26 13.88
CA ALA A 74 3.26 -6.94 12.49
C ALA A 74 3.62 -5.49 12.15
N VAL A 75 3.31 -4.55 13.05
CA VAL A 75 3.65 -3.14 12.89
C VAL A 75 5.16 -2.93 12.86
N ARG A 76 5.91 -3.55 13.77
CA ARG A 76 7.39 -3.49 13.78
C ARG A 76 7.99 -3.99 12.49
N GLN A 77 7.57 -5.17 12.02
CA GLN A 77 8.07 -5.74 10.76
C GLN A 77 7.79 -4.82 9.57
N ARG A 78 6.58 -4.24 9.49
CA ARG A 78 6.19 -3.30 8.43
C ARG A 78 7.01 -2.00 8.49
N CYS A 79 7.20 -1.44 9.68
CA CYS A 79 8.02 -0.25 9.89
C CYS A 79 9.48 -0.47 9.47
N TYR A 80 10.11 -1.57 9.90
CA TYR A 80 11.49 -1.89 9.49
C TYR A 80 11.63 -2.06 7.99
N ARG A 81 10.61 -2.62 7.33
CA ARG A 81 10.60 -2.76 5.88
C ARG A 81 10.47 -1.41 5.17
N ALA A 82 9.63 -0.49 5.67
CA ALA A 82 9.56 0.88 5.14
C ALA A 82 10.91 1.60 5.24
N ARG A 83 11.62 1.47 6.37
CA ARG A 83 12.96 2.06 6.54
C ARG A 83 13.92 1.58 5.45
N LYS A 84 13.98 0.26 5.21
CA LYS A 84 14.81 -0.33 4.14
C LYS A 84 14.40 0.13 2.74
N GLU A 85 13.10 0.26 2.48
CA GLU A 85 12.58 0.74 1.20
C GLU A 85 13.02 2.20 0.94
N ARG A 86 12.96 3.07 1.95
CA ARG A 86 13.49 4.45 1.85
C ARG A 86 15.00 4.52 1.71
N GLU A 87 15.75 3.70 2.42
CA GLU A 87 17.20 3.60 2.25
C GLU A 87 17.56 3.16 0.83
N ALA A 88 16.83 2.20 0.27
CA ALA A 88 17.01 1.76 -1.12
C ALA A 88 16.63 2.86 -2.12
N GLU A 89 15.53 3.57 -1.92
CA GLU A 89 15.14 4.72 -2.77
C GLU A 89 16.17 5.85 -2.69
N ALA A 90 16.71 6.16 -1.51
CA ALA A 90 17.76 7.15 -1.34
C ALA A 90 19.08 6.70 -2.01
N ALA A 91 19.42 5.40 -1.91
CA ALA A 91 20.57 4.82 -2.59
C ALA A 91 20.41 4.85 -4.12
N GLU A 92 19.24 4.55 -4.66
CA GLU A 92 18.99 4.65 -6.11
C GLU A 92 18.97 6.11 -6.57
N LYS A 93 18.39 7.03 -5.79
CA LYS A 93 18.41 8.47 -6.10
C LYS A 93 19.82 9.06 -6.09
N SER A 94 20.67 8.62 -5.16
CA SER A 94 22.09 9.03 -5.13
C SER A 94 22.92 8.44 -6.27
N LYS A 95 22.60 7.23 -6.76
CA LYS A 95 23.21 6.66 -7.96
C LYS A 95 22.76 7.34 -9.26
N HIS A 96 21.52 7.85 -9.30
CA HIS A 96 20.93 8.50 -10.48
C HIS A 96 21.17 10.02 -10.55
N LEU A 97 22.13 10.55 -9.78
CA LEU A 97 22.70 11.88 -10.03
C LEU A 97 23.98 11.71 -10.87
N PRO A 98 23.89 11.55 -12.22
CA PRO A 98 25.06 11.74 -13.06
C PRO A 98 25.45 13.21 -12.99
N GLY A 99 26.74 13.46 -12.76
CA GLY A 99 27.32 14.77 -12.62
C GLY A 99 26.80 15.75 -13.67
N GLU A 100 26.48 16.96 -13.19
CA GLU A 100 26.43 18.16 -14.00
C GLU A 100 27.64 18.15 -14.94
N MET A 101 27.40 17.86 -16.22
CA MET A 101 28.37 18.17 -17.26
C MET A 101 28.57 19.68 -17.16
N PRO A 102 29.78 20.17 -16.89
CA PRO A 102 29.97 21.60 -16.76
C PRO A 102 29.63 22.24 -18.11
N LEU A 103 28.61 23.10 -18.08
CA LEU A 103 28.30 24.02 -19.16
C LEU A 103 29.40 25.09 -19.15
N PHE A 104 30.57 24.78 -19.74
CA PHE A 104 31.58 25.79 -20.03
C PHE A 104 31.71 25.99 -21.55
N ASP A 105 31.28 27.19 -21.94
CA ASP A 105 31.57 28.08 -23.08
C ASP A 105 31.88 27.50 -24.48
#